data_AF-A0A7V5S119-F1
#
_entry.id   AF-A0A7V5S119-F1
#
_cell.length_a   1.000
_cell.length_b   1.000
_cell.length_c   1.000
_cell.angle_alpha   90.00
_cell.angle_beta   90.00
_cell.angle_gamma   90.00
#
_symmetry.space_group_name_H-M   'P 1'
#
loop_
_entity.id
_entity.type
_entity.pdbx_description
1 polymer ?
#
loop_
_entity_poly.entity_id
_entity_poly.type
_entity_poly.pdbx_seq_one_letter_code
_entity_poly.pdbx_strand_id
1 'polypeptide(L)'
;MPRYEGMTALVMLGLALMVIGGLVAATCTLGGVANFARWGDSSLMFIATLGYMTLFAGMLIIGGVAGYGLWKHRKRFEGPLRTIENAYVVACTAIDKQTGETVYYWRDYPDPLVYYVRLMEPNGRQDEYETAREVFETVMEGARGEAVCQGQWLCGFRMYRG
;
A
#
# COMPACT_ATOMS: atom_id res chain seq x y z
N MET A 1 -4.40 -7.12 11.43
CA MET A 1 -4.26 -7.37 9.98
C MET A 1 -5.48 -7.01 9.09
N PRO A 2 -6.54 -6.27 9.49
CA PRO A 2 -7.74 -6.10 8.64
C PRO A 2 -7.66 -5.02 7.54
N ARG A 3 -6.59 -4.21 7.47
CA ARG A 3 -6.58 -2.99 6.63
C ARG A 3 -6.25 -3.25 5.15
N TYR A 4 -5.57 -4.35 4.85
CA TYR A 4 -5.20 -4.70 3.47
C TYR A 4 -6.34 -5.43 2.73
N GLU A 5 -7.21 -6.14 3.45
CA GLU A 5 -8.31 -6.92 2.86
C GLU A 5 -9.30 -6.03 2.07
N GLY A 6 -9.63 -4.86 2.60
CA GLY A 6 -10.54 -3.92 1.92
C GLY A 6 -9.96 -3.33 0.63
N MET A 7 -8.66 -3.02 0.59
CA MET A 7 -8.01 -2.48 -0.61
C MET A 7 -7.89 -3.56 -1.69
N THR A 8 -7.51 -4.78 -1.31
CA THR A 8 -7.44 -5.92 -2.24
C THR A 8 -8.82 -6.24 -2.81
N ALA A 9 -9.88 -6.22 -1.99
CA ALA A 9 -11.25 -6.44 -2.46
C ALA A 9 -11.70 -5.39 -3.50
N LEU A 10 -11.36 -4.11 -3.30
CA LEU A 10 -11.67 -3.04 -4.25
C LEU A 10 -10.92 -3.20 -5.58
N VAL A 11 -9.65 -3.62 -5.54
CA VAL A 11 -8.88 -3.91 -6.76
C VAL A 11 -9.51 -5.07 -7.53
N MET A 12 -9.88 -6.16 -6.83
CA MET A 12 -10.53 -7.32 -7.45
C MET A 12 -11.89 -6.95 -8.06
N LEU A 13 -12.69 -6.14 -7.37
CA LEU A 13 -13.96 -5.61 -7.89
C LEU A 13 -13.74 -4.77 -9.16
N GLY A 14 -12.77 -3.85 -9.13
CA GLY A 14 -12.43 -3.02 -10.28
C GLY A 14 -12.02 -3.86 -11.49
N LEU A 15 -11.18 -4.87 -11.29
CA LEU A 15 -10.77 -5.80 -12.35
C LEU A 15 -11.95 -6.59 -12.90
N ALA A 16 -12.83 -7.12 -12.04
CA ALA A 16 -14.02 -7.84 -12.46
C ALA A 16 -14.96 -6.97 -13.31
N LEU A 17 -15.19 -5.72 -12.90
CA LEU A 17 -16.00 -4.76 -13.66
C LEU A 17 -15.37 -4.41 -15.01
N MET A 18 -14.05 -4.26 -15.08
CA MET A 18 -13.35 -4.04 -16.34
C MET A 18 -13.49 -5.24 -17.29
N VAL A 19 -13.33 -6.46 -16.79
CA VAL A 19 -13.47 -7.67 -17.63
C VAL A 19 -14.91 -7.83 -18.12
N ILE A 20 -15.90 -7.74 -17.22
CA ILE A 20 -17.32 -7.90 -17.58
C ILE A 20 -17.76 -6.78 -18.51
N GLY A 21 -17.50 -5.52 -18.13
CA GLY A 21 -17.86 -4.35 -18.93
C GLY A 21 -17.18 -4.36 -20.30
N GLY A 22 -15.90 -4.73 -20.35
CA GLY A 22 -15.14 -4.84 -21.60
C GLY A 22 -15.66 -5.93 -22.53
N LEU A 23 -15.97 -7.12 -22.00
CA LEU A 23 -16.55 -8.22 -22.80
C LEU A 23 -17.94 -7.85 -23.33
N VAL A 24 -18.82 -7.29 -22.49
CA VAL A 24 -20.15 -6.84 -22.91
C VAL A 24 -20.04 -5.73 -23.96
N ALA A 25 -19.22 -4.71 -23.72
CA ALA A 25 -19.02 -3.62 -24.67
C ALA A 25 -18.48 -4.13 -26.01
N ALA A 26 -17.45 -4.98 -26.01
CA ALA A 26 -16.85 -5.51 -27.24
C ALA A 26 -17.83 -6.37 -28.04
N THR A 27 -18.48 -7.33 -27.38
CA THR A 27 -19.43 -8.25 -28.05
C THR A 27 -20.66 -7.52 -28.57
N CYS A 28 -21.24 -6.62 -27.78
CA CYS A 28 -22.41 -5.84 -28.19
C CYS A 28 -22.08 -4.76 -29.22
N THR A 29 -20.87 -4.18 -29.22
CA THR A 29 -20.45 -3.25 -30.28
C THR A 29 -20.29 -3.99 -31.61
N LEU A 30 -19.57 -5.11 -31.63
CA LEU A 30 -19.36 -5.91 -32.84
C LEU A 30 -20.70 -6.44 -33.39
N GLY A 31 -21.54 -7.01 -32.52
CA GLY A 31 -22.87 -7.50 -32.89
C GLY A 31 -23.81 -6.36 -33.30
N GLY A 32 -23.76 -5.22 -32.60
CA GLY A 32 -24.61 -4.06 -32.87
C GLY A 32 -24.29 -3.39 -34.19
N VAL A 33 -23.02 -3.21 -34.56
CA VAL A 33 -22.63 -2.70 -35.88
C VAL A 33 -23.13 -3.62 -36.99
N ALA A 34 -22.94 -4.94 -36.84
CA ALA A 34 -23.38 -5.91 -37.83
C ALA A 34 -24.90 -5.98 -37.98
N ASN A 35 -25.64 -5.87 -36.87
CA ASN A 35 -27.09 -5.93 -36.87
C ASN A 35 -27.72 -4.63 -37.40
N PHE A 36 -27.17 -3.47 -37.00
CA PHE A 36 -27.60 -2.17 -37.49
C PHE A 36 -27.42 -2.04 -39.01
N ALA A 37 -26.29 -2.51 -39.55
CA ALA A 37 -26.02 -2.48 -40.99
C ALA A 37 -26.97 -3.36 -41.82
N ARG A 38 -27.55 -4.41 -41.23
CA ARG A 38 -28.42 -5.37 -41.93
C ARG A 38 -29.92 -5.11 -41.73
N TRP A 39 -30.32 -4.71 -40.52
CA TRP A 39 -31.72 -4.65 -40.11
C TRP A 39 -32.14 -3.27 -39.55
N GLY A 40 -31.19 -2.34 -39.38
CA GLY A 40 -31.44 -1.01 -38.80
C GLY A 40 -31.73 -1.02 -37.29
N ASP A 41 -31.54 -2.15 -36.60
CA ASP A 41 -31.79 -2.26 -35.16
C ASP A 41 -30.58 -1.76 -34.34
N SER A 42 -30.84 -0.84 -33.41
CA SER A 42 -29.84 -0.21 -32.53
C SER A 42 -29.85 -0.73 -31.09
N SER A 43 -30.68 -1.73 -30.77
CA SER A 43 -30.83 -2.30 -29.42
C SER A 43 -29.49 -2.76 -28.80
N LEU A 44 -28.63 -3.42 -29.58
CA LEU A 44 -27.32 -3.89 -29.15
C LEU A 44 -26.31 -2.76 -28.88
N MET A 45 -26.43 -1.64 -29.60
CA MET A 45 -25.58 -0.46 -29.37
C MET A 45 -25.89 0.21 -28.03
N PHE A 46 -27.16 0.19 -27.62
CA PHE A 46 -27.56 0.67 -26.29
C PHE A 46 -26.94 -0.19 -25.17
N ILE A 47 -26.99 -1.52 -25.31
CA ILE A 47 -26.36 -2.44 -24.34
C ILE A 47 -24.83 -2.27 -24.33
N ALA A 48 -24.21 -2.04 -25.48
CA ALA A 48 -22.78 -1.75 -25.56
C ALA A 48 -22.40 -0.51 -24.74
N THR A 49 -23.26 0.52 -24.73
CA THR A 49 -23.05 1.75 -23.95
C THR A 49 -23.02 1.45 -22.44
N LEU A 50 -23.92 0.59 -21.96
CA LEU A 50 -23.88 0.13 -20.56
C LEU A 50 -22.57 -0.62 -20.25
N GLY A 51 -22.11 -1.47 -21.18
CA GLY A 51 -20.81 -2.15 -21.07
C GLY A 51 -19.65 -1.17 -20.91
N TYR A 52 -19.58 -0.11 -21.73
CA TYR A 52 -18.54 0.92 -21.61
C TYR A 52 -18.62 1.68 -20.29
N MET A 53 -19.82 2.00 -19.79
CA MET A 53 -19.99 2.63 -18.49
C MET A 53 -19.47 1.74 -17.34
N THR A 54 -19.76 0.44 -17.40
CA THR A 54 -19.25 -0.54 -16.42
C THR A 54 -17.72 -0.66 -16.48
N LEU A 55 -17.15 -0.72 -17.69
CA LEU A 55 -15.70 -0.73 -17.88
C LEU A 55 -15.05 0.51 -17.27
N PHE A 56 -15.59 1.70 -17.57
CA PHE A 56 -15.05 2.96 -17.07
C PHE A 56 -15.16 3.07 -15.53
N ALA A 57 -16.27 2.59 -14.95
CA ALA A 57 -16.41 2.50 -13.50
C ALA A 57 -15.31 1.62 -12.87
N GLY A 58 -15.00 0.47 -13.47
CA GLY A 58 -13.89 -0.38 -13.03
C GLY A 58 -12.53 0.32 -13.08
N MET A 59 -12.25 1.05 -14.17
CA MET A 59 -11.02 1.83 -14.32
C MET A 59 -10.90 2.92 -13.25
N LEU A 60 -11.98 3.63 -12.93
CA LEU A 60 -11.99 4.66 -11.89
C LEU A 60 -11.69 4.08 -10.51
N ILE A 61 -12.21 2.89 -10.18
CA ILE A 61 -11.93 2.23 -8.91
C ILE A 61 -10.44 1.89 -8.79
N ILE A 62 -9.87 1.24 -9.82
CA ILE A 62 -8.44 0.87 -9.81
C ILE A 62 -7.57 2.12 -9.75
N GLY A 63 -7.86 3.12 -10.59
CA GLY A 63 -7.14 4.40 -10.61
C GLY A 63 -7.22 5.12 -9.26
N GLY A 64 -8.39 5.11 -8.61
CA GLY A 64 -8.60 5.70 -7.29
C GLY A 64 -7.79 5.00 -6.20
N VAL A 65 -7.79 3.66 -6.16
CA VAL A 65 -7.02 2.90 -5.17
C VAL A 65 -5.51 3.08 -5.39
N ALA A 66 -5.05 3.02 -6.63
CA ALA A 66 -3.64 3.24 -6.97
C ALA A 66 -3.20 4.67 -6.61
N GLY A 67 -4.01 5.68 -6.98
CA GLY A 67 -3.76 7.08 -6.64
C GLY A 67 -3.73 7.33 -5.15
N TYR A 68 -4.67 6.76 -4.39
CA TYR A 68 -4.68 6.84 -2.93
C TYR A 68 -3.46 6.15 -2.30
N GLY A 69 -3.07 4.97 -2.81
CA GLY A 69 -1.88 4.25 -2.36
C GLY A 69 -0.60 5.06 -2.57
N LEU A 70 -0.43 5.65 -3.76
CA LEU A 70 0.70 6.52 -4.08
C LEU A 70 0.71 7.78 -3.20
N TRP A 71 -0.45 8.42 -3.03
CA TRP A 71 -0.56 9.60 -2.17
C TRP A 71 -0.19 9.30 -0.72
N LYS A 72 -0.71 8.19 -0.17
CA LYS A 72 -0.38 7.74 1.17
C LYS A 72 1.10 7.40 1.31
N HIS A 73 1.70 6.74 0.32
CA HIS A 73 3.13 6.44 0.32
C HIS A 73 3.98 7.72 0.31
N ARG A 74 3.62 8.73 -0.48
CA ARG A 74 4.33 10.02 -0.50
C ARG A 74 4.26 10.75 0.84
N LYS A 75 3.14 10.61 1.54
CA LYS A 75 2.90 11.25 2.84
C LYS A 75 3.26 10.37 4.04
N ARG A 76 3.96 9.25 3.84
CA ARG A 76 4.19 8.27 4.91
C ARG A 76 4.99 8.81 6.11
N PHE A 77 5.81 9.83 5.89
CA PHE A 77 6.58 10.52 6.93
C PHE A 77 5.94 11.82 7.41
N GLU A 78 4.81 12.21 6.81
CA GLU A 78 4.06 13.38 7.25
C GLU A 78 3.16 12.98 8.42
N GLY A 79 3.27 13.72 9.52
CA GLY A 79 2.42 13.53 10.68
C GLY A 79 2.84 14.40 11.85
N PRO A 80 1.96 14.56 12.86
CA PRO A 80 2.36 15.13 14.12
C PRO A 80 3.38 14.21 14.80
N LEU A 81 4.30 14.81 15.55
CA LEU A 81 5.14 14.04 16.46
C LEU A 81 4.25 13.30 17.47
N ARG A 82 4.48 12.01 17.64
CA ARG A 82 3.73 11.15 18.55
C ARG A 82 4.69 10.35 19.39
N THR A 83 4.49 10.42 20.69
CA THR A 83 5.17 9.55 21.66
C THR A 83 4.34 8.29 21.88
N ILE A 84 5.00 7.13 21.83
CA ILE A 84 4.44 5.82 22.14
C ILE A 84 5.13 5.33 23.40
N GLU A 85 4.41 5.37 24.52
CA GLU A 85 4.86 4.82 25.79
C GLU A 85 4.83 3.30 25.76
N ASN A 86 5.76 2.65 26.49
CA ASN A 86 5.83 1.18 26.61
C ASN A 86 5.80 0.42 25.27
N ALA A 87 6.49 0.97 24.26
CA ALA A 87 6.72 0.30 22.99
C ALA A 87 7.73 -0.85 23.17
N TYR A 88 7.44 -1.99 22.55
CA TYR A 88 8.33 -3.15 22.52
C TYR A 88 8.96 -3.29 21.12
N VAL A 89 10.27 -3.42 21.08
CA VAL A 89 11.02 -3.61 19.82
C VAL A 89 10.93 -5.09 19.43
N VAL A 90 10.21 -5.37 18.35
CA VAL A 90 9.98 -6.73 17.85
C VAL A 90 11.16 -7.18 16.98
N ALA A 91 11.64 -6.32 16.09
CA ALA A 91 12.70 -6.62 15.14
C ALA A 91 13.38 -5.34 14.64
N CYS A 92 14.65 -5.46 14.26
CA CYS A 92 15.50 -4.42 13.69
C CYS A 92 16.10 -4.95 12.38
N THR A 93 15.76 -4.31 11.26
CA THR A 93 16.18 -4.76 9.92
C THR A 93 16.94 -3.65 9.21
N ALA A 94 18.10 -3.97 8.66
CA ALA A 94 18.80 -3.10 7.71
C ALA A 94 18.61 -3.66 6.29
N ILE A 95 18.32 -2.78 5.33
CA ILE A 95 18.05 -3.15 3.94
C ILE A 95 18.95 -2.33 3.04
N ASP A 96 19.59 -2.98 2.07
CA ASP A 96 20.31 -2.28 1.00
C ASP A 96 19.33 -1.57 0.07
N LYS A 97 19.52 -0.27 -0.15
CA LYS A 97 18.67 0.52 -1.06
C LYS A 97 18.72 0.05 -2.50
N GLN A 98 19.82 -0.55 -2.94
CA GLN A 98 20.00 -0.92 -4.35
C GLN A 98 19.37 -2.29 -4.63
N THR A 99 19.74 -3.29 -3.83
CA THR A 99 19.28 -4.68 -4.05
C THR A 99 17.95 -4.97 -3.36
N GLY A 100 17.59 -4.21 -2.31
CA GLY A 100 16.44 -4.51 -1.46
C GLY A 100 16.67 -5.71 -0.54
N GLU A 101 17.90 -6.22 -0.44
CA GLU A 101 18.24 -7.37 0.39
C GLU A 101 18.43 -6.97 1.86
N THR A 102 18.05 -7.87 2.76
CA THR A 102 18.32 -7.71 4.20
C THR A 102 19.79 -7.91 4.47
N VAL A 103 20.42 -6.92 5.10
CA VAL A 103 21.83 -6.95 5.45
C VAL A 103 21.99 -7.26 6.94
N TYR A 104 22.42 -8.48 7.25
CA TYR A 104 22.63 -8.92 8.63
C TYR A 104 23.84 -8.26 9.29
N TYR A 105 24.95 -8.12 8.56
CA TYR A 105 26.19 -7.49 9.02
C TYR A 105 26.27 -6.03 8.57
N TRP A 106 25.24 -5.26 8.89
CA TRP A 106 25.04 -3.90 8.39
C TRP A 106 26.11 -2.89 8.83
N ARG A 107 26.88 -3.17 9.89
CA ARG A 107 27.92 -2.26 10.40
C ARG A 107 29.10 -2.13 9.45
N ASP A 108 29.44 -3.21 8.76
CA ASP A 108 30.60 -3.30 7.87
C ASP A 108 30.20 -3.13 6.38
N TYR A 109 28.93 -2.78 6.14
CA TYR A 109 28.38 -2.71 4.79
C TYR A 109 28.67 -1.34 4.15
N PRO A 110 29.22 -1.31 2.92
CA PRO A 110 29.71 -0.07 2.30
C PRO A 110 28.60 0.78 1.63
N ASP A 111 27.47 0.16 1.29
CA ASP A 111 26.39 0.79 0.50
C ASP A 111 25.36 1.52 1.37
N PRO A 112 24.57 2.44 0.78
CA PRO A 112 23.59 3.21 1.55
C PRO A 112 22.43 2.32 1.99
N LEU A 113 22.36 2.05 3.29
CA LEU A 113 21.31 1.26 3.92
C LEU A 113 20.06 2.10 4.27
N VAL A 114 18.91 1.43 4.38
CA VAL A 114 17.72 1.91 5.11
C VAL A 114 17.55 1.05 6.35
N TYR A 115 17.26 1.69 7.46
CA TYR A 115 17.06 1.03 8.74
C TYR A 115 15.57 1.04 9.11
N TYR A 116 15.06 -0.14 9.43
CA TYR A 116 13.67 -0.35 9.83
C TYR A 116 13.62 -0.93 11.25
N VAL A 117 12.72 -0.38 12.06
CA VAL A 117 12.42 -0.88 13.39
C VAL A 117 10.95 -1.24 13.46
N ARG A 118 10.65 -2.49 13.80
CA ARG A 118 9.29 -2.94 14.05
C ARG A 118 8.96 -2.77 15.52
N LEU A 119 7.98 -1.92 15.82
CA LEU A 119 7.52 -1.65 17.18
C LEU A 119 6.14 -2.26 17.39
N MET A 120 5.98 -2.92 18.54
CA MET A 120 4.69 -3.31 19.08
C MET A 120 4.24 -2.26 20.10
N GLU A 121 3.12 -1.61 19.80
CA GLU A 121 2.46 -0.64 20.67
C GLU A 121 1.74 -1.33 21.84
N PRO A 122 1.39 -0.59 22.92
CA PRO A 122 0.64 -1.14 24.06
C PRO A 122 -0.72 -1.75 23.71
N ASN A 123 -1.34 -1.29 22.62
CA ASN A 123 -2.60 -1.83 22.09
C ASN A 123 -2.41 -3.14 21.30
N GLY A 124 -1.19 -3.69 21.24
CA GLY A 124 -0.82 -4.89 20.48
C GLY A 124 -0.63 -4.65 18.98
N ARG A 125 -0.79 -3.41 18.49
CA ARG A 125 -0.54 -3.06 17.09
C ARG A 125 0.95 -3.10 16.81
N GLN A 126 1.33 -3.76 15.72
CA GLN A 126 2.70 -3.76 15.22
C GLN A 126 2.79 -2.89 13.98
N ASP A 127 3.67 -1.91 14.01
CA ASP A 127 3.96 -1.03 12.88
C ASP A 127 5.48 -0.99 12.66
N GLU A 128 5.87 -0.80 11.41
CA GLU A 128 7.27 -0.72 10.99
C GLU A 128 7.62 0.73 10.67
N TYR A 129 8.75 1.19 11.20
CA TYR A 129 9.21 2.56 11.13
C TYR A 129 10.59 2.63 10.51
N GLU A 130 10.79 3.52 9.53
CA GLU A 130 12.13 3.87 9.04
C GLU A 130 12.83 4.77 10.06
N THR A 131 14.15 4.70 10.12
CA THR A 131 14.91 5.51 11.06
C THR A 131 16.31 5.87 10.55
N ALA A 132 16.92 6.84 11.21
CA ALA A 132 18.31 7.20 10.99
C ALA A 132 19.23 6.16 11.64
N ARG A 133 20.46 6.02 11.12
CA ARG A 133 21.45 5.06 11.64
C ARG A 133 21.71 5.26 13.12
N GLU A 134 21.82 6.51 13.55
CA GLU A 134 22.13 6.92 14.92
C GLU A 134 21.05 6.45 15.89
N VAL A 135 19.79 6.51 15.47
CA VAL A 135 18.65 6.02 16.28
C VAL A 135 18.64 4.49 16.25
N PHE A 136 18.84 3.87 15.08
CA PHE A 136 18.92 2.41 14.94
C PHE A 136 19.97 1.79 15.86
N GLU A 137 21.14 2.41 15.98
CA GLU A 137 22.23 1.98 16.86
C GLU A 137 21.86 1.99 18.36
N THR A 138 20.90 2.82 18.76
CA THR A 138 20.41 2.89 20.15
C THR A 138 19.26 1.93 20.46
N VAL A 139 18.69 1.32 19.42
CA VAL A 139 17.55 0.41 19.54
C VAL A 139 18.07 -1.03 19.58
N MET A 140 17.54 -1.83 20.50
CA MET A 140 17.86 -3.25 20.63
C MET A 140 16.61 -4.09 20.47
N GLU A 141 16.69 -5.16 19.68
CA GLU A 141 15.60 -6.15 19.58
C GLU A 141 15.26 -6.70 20.97
N GLY A 142 13.96 -6.80 21.27
CA GLY A 142 13.49 -7.24 22.58
C GLY A 142 13.48 -6.17 23.66
N ALA A 143 13.96 -4.94 23.39
CA ALA A 143 13.89 -3.85 24.36
C ALA A 143 12.47 -3.30 24.52
N ARG A 144 12.16 -2.79 25.71
CA ARG A 144 10.97 -1.97 25.98
C ARG A 144 11.38 -0.54 26.28
N GLY A 145 10.58 0.42 25.85
CA GLY A 145 10.90 1.82 26.06
C GLY A 145 9.84 2.78 25.55
N GLU A 146 10.23 4.03 25.47
CA GLU A 146 9.46 5.12 24.89
C GLU A 146 9.96 5.41 23.48
N ALA A 147 9.07 5.36 22.48
CA ALA A 147 9.39 5.66 21.09
C ALA A 147 8.79 7.00 20.69
N VAL A 148 9.58 7.85 20.02
CA VAL A 148 9.11 9.10 19.44
C VAL A 148 9.05 8.93 17.93
N CYS A 149 7.85 8.98 17.36
CA CYS A 149 7.62 8.75 15.94
C CYS A 149 6.96 9.95 15.27
N GLN A 150 7.25 10.14 13.98
CA GLN A 150 6.57 11.09 13.11
C GLN A 150 6.11 10.35 11.83
N GLY A 151 4.81 10.08 11.73
CA GLY A 151 4.31 9.19 10.69
C GLY A 151 4.96 7.80 10.81
N GLN A 152 5.58 7.32 9.73
CA GLN A 152 6.37 6.08 9.67
C GLN A 152 7.88 6.29 9.90
N TRP A 153 8.27 7.43 10.45
CA TRP A 153 9.66 7.70 10.83
C TRP A 153 9.83 7.59 12.35
N LEU A 154 10.81 6.82 12.82
CA LEU A 154 11.22 6.77 14.22
C LEU A 154 12.27 7.84 14.45
N CYS A 155 11.90 8.89 15.19
CA CYS A 155 12.77 10.02 15.53
C CYS A 155 13.70 9.69 16.70
N GLY A 156 13.29 8.80 17.61
CA GLY A 156 14.11 8.43 18.76
C GLY A 156 13.49 7.31 19.59
N PHE A 157 14.32 6.61 20.34
CA PHE A 157 13.90 5.55 21.25
C PHE A 157 14.67 5.66 22.57
N ARG A 158 13.95 5.61 23.68
CA ARG A 158 14.52 5.61 25.03
C ARG A 158 14.13 4.31 25.73
N MET A 159 15.11 3.41 25.85
CA MET A 159 14.92 2.15 26.56
C MET A 159 14.63 2.38 28.05
N TYR A 160 13.66 1.65 28.60
CA TYR A 160 13.47 1.56 30.04
C TYR A 160 14.56 0.67 30.61
N ARG A 161 15.31 1.19 31.58
CA ARG A 161 16.20 0.37 32.40
C ARG A 161 15.32 -0.46 33.32
N GLY A 162 15.32 -1.78 33.11
CA GLY A 162 14.80 -2.75 34.07
C GLY A 162 15.69 -2.82 35.30
#